data_AF-A0A0T9MS70-F1
#
_entry.id   AF-A0A0T9MS70-F1
#
_cell.length_a   1.000
_cell.length_b   1.000
_cell.length_c   1.000
_cell.angle_alpha   90.00
_cell.angle_beta   90.00
_cell.angle_gamma   90.00
#
_symmetry.space_group_name_H-M   'P 1'
#
loop_
_entity.id
_entity.type
_entity.pdbx_description
1 polymer ?
#
loop_
_entity_poly.entity_id
_entity_poly.type
_entity_poly.pdbx_seq_one_letter_code
_entity_poly.pdbx_strand_id
1 'polypeptide(L)'
;MKQTIAELTVKRIQRVPDENVITYMQVILEELRYYQEHNRSEMLCFKALFPQVSGGVNSTKVLPTELLMRDLEAINLLFKASTGEFVKPTDQEHESKLKAIVQRMEQQYGNDLQMFVNPAAPDADREKICDMSIDMYTQILTLSPKDAGAILRSMLAGE
;
A
#
# COMPACT_ATOMS: atom_id res chain seq x y z
N MET A 1 3.91 22.01 14.08
CA MET A 1 3.16 20.75 14.30
C MET A 1 4.13 19.57 14.18
N LYS A 2 3.99 18.53 15.00
CA LYS A 2 4.78 17.29 14.86
C LYS A 2 4.16 16.46 13.73
N GLN A 3 5.00 15.93 12.84
CA GLN A 3 4.55 15.03 11.76
C GLN A 3 4.31 13.63 12.31
N THR A 4 3.34 12.92 11.74
CA THR A 4 3.15 11.49 12.02
C THR A 4 4.18 10.65 11.29
N ILE A 5 4.40 9.42 11.75
CA ILE A 5 5.28 8.46 11.05
C ILE A 5 4.75 8.17 9.63
N ALA A 6 3.43 8.07 9.46
CA ALA A 6 2.81 7.86 8.15
C ALA A 6 3.11 9.04 7.19
N GLU A 7 2.88 10.27 7.63
CA GLU A 7 3.17 11.48 6.84
C GLU A 7 4.67 11.58 6.46
N LEU A 8 5.55 11.20 7.38
CA LEU A 8 6.99 11.20 7.11
C LEU A 8 7.36 10.08 6.12
N THR A 9 6.75 8.90 6.22
CA THR A 9 6.97 7.76 5.32
C THR A 9 6.62 8.11 3.88
N VAL A 10 5.45 8.73 3.67
CA VAL A 10 5.01 9.23 2.36
C VAL A 10 6.05 10.18 1.74
N LYS A 11 6.58 11.14 2.52
CA LYS A 11 7.60 12.08 2.01
C LYS A 11 8.94 11.44 1.69
N ARG A 12 9.28 10.36 2.37
CA ARG A 12 10.58 9.69 2.28
C ARG A 12 10.60 8.65 1.16
N ILE A 13 9.45 8.10 0.79
CA ILE A 13 9.34 7.06 -0.25
C ILE A 13 9.86 7.52 -1.62
N GLN A 14 9.79 8.82 -1.92
CA GLN A 14 10.31 9.42 -3.15
C GLN A 14 11.83 9.60 -3.18
N ARG A 15 12.55 9.30 -2.09
CA ARG A 15 14.01 9.55 -1.98
C ARG A 15 14.83 8.32 -1.60
N VAL A 16 14.19 7.17 -1.53
CA VAL A 16 14.82 5.88 -1.23
C VAL A 16 15.04 5.07 -2.51
N PRO A 17 15.99 4.13 -2.53
CA PRO A 17 16.11 3.12 -3.59
C PRO A 17 14.85 2.24 -3.74
N ASP A 18 14.65 1.67 -4.93
CA ASP A 18 13.48 0.84 -5.25
C ASP A 18 13.31 -0.36 -4.31
N GLU A 19 14.41 -1.02 -3.97
CA GLU A 19 14.46 -2.16 -3.05
C GLU A 19 13.92 -1.84 -1.66
N ASN A 20 14.11 -0.61 -1.17
CA ASN A 20 13.58 -0.18 0.12
C ASN A 20 12.07 0.07 0.05
N VAL A 21 11.56 0.62 -1.05
CA VAL A 21 10.11 0.76 -1.28
C VAL A 21 9.45 -0.61 -1.34
N ILE A 22 10.06 -1.55 -2.05
CA ILE A 22 9.56 -2.92 -2.21
C ILE A 22 9.58 -3.66 -0.86
N THR A 23 10.67 -3.56 -0.11
CA THR A 23 10.77 -4.19 1.22
C THR A 23 9.68 -3.66 2.15
N TYR A 24 9.46 -2.35 2.17
CA TYR A 24 8.36 -1.73 2.92
C TYR A 24 7.00 -2.26 2.47
N MET A 25 6.75 -2.30 1.17
CA MET A 25 5.46 -2.75 0.63
C MET A 25 5.19 -4.24 0.78
N GLN A 26 6.23 -5.08 0.84
CA GLN A 26 6.07 -6.49 1.19
C GLN A 26 5.54 -6.63 2.62
N VAL A 27 6.09 -5.87 3.58
CA VAL A 27 5.60 -5.91 4.96
C VAL A 27 4.18 -5.38 5.07
N ILE A 28 3.85 -4.27 4.40
CA ILE A 28 2.48 -3.75 4.36
C ILE A 28 1.51 -4.79 3.75
N LEU A 29 1.90 -5.48 2.68
CA LEU A 29 1.07 -6.53 2.10
C LEU A 29 0.82 -7.69 3.09
N GLU A 30 1.83 -8.08 3.86
CA GLU A 30 1.67 -9.07 4.92
C GLU A 30 0.73 -8.60 6.03
N GLU A 31 0.80 -7.33 6.44
CA GLU A 31 -0.16 -6.75 7.38
C GLU A 31 -1.60 -6.77 6.84
N LEU A 32 -1.81 -6.35 5.59
CA LEU A 32 -3.13 -6.36 4.97
C LEU A 32 -3.72 -7.78 4.94
N ARG A 33 -2.91 -8.77 4.55
CA ARG A 33 -3.31 -10.19 4.59
C ARG A 33 -3.66 -10.62 6.02
N TYR A 34 -2.83 -10.28 7.00
CA TYR A 34 -3.10 -10.61 8.40
C TYR A 34 -4.42 -10.00 8.89
N TYR A 35 -4.64 -8.70 8.64
CA TYR A 35 -5.89 -8.02 9.02
C TYR A 35 -7.11 -8.62 8.32
N GLN A 36 -6.96 -8.96 7.04
CA GLN A 36 -8.02 -9.57 6.24
C GLN A 36 -8.31 -11.00 6.69
N GLU A 37 -7.36 -11.76 7.21
CA GLU A 37 -7.60 -13.14 7.67
C GLU A 37 -8.15 -13.20 9.09
N HIS A 38 -7.67 -12.31 9.99
CA HIS A 38 -7.86 -12.51 11.43
C HIS A 38 -8.95 -11.64 12.06
N ASN A 39 -9.38 -10.54 11.41
CA ASN A 39 -10.32 -9.59 12.02
C ASN A 39 -11.26 -8.93 10.99
N ARG A 40 -11.84 -9.73 10.09
CA ARG A 40 -12.79 -9.25 9.04
C ARG A 40 -13.97 -8.49 9.61
N SER A 41 -14.57 -8.99 10.69
CA SER A 41 -15.74 -8.37 11.35
C SER A 41 -15.48 -6.95 11.84
N GLU A 42 -14.23 -6.61 12.17
CA GLU A 42 -13.83 -5.27 12.60
C GLU A 42 -13.36 -4.38 11.45
N MET A 43 -13.32 -4.94 10.24
CA MET A 43 -12.88 -4.28 9.01
C MET A 43 -11.46 -3.71 9.13
N LEU A 44 -10.55 -4.41 9.82
CA LEU A 44 -9.20 -3.89 10.11
C LEU A 44 -8.38 -3.63 8.85
N CYS A 45 -8.48 -4.50 7.83
CA CYS A 45 -7.77 -4.27 6.58
C CYS A 45 -8.28 -2.97 5.91
N PHE A 46 -9.60 -2.75 5.89
CA PHE A 46 -10.17 -1.54 5.29
C PHE A 46 -9.75 -0.29 6.07
N LYS A 47 -9.74 -0.36 7.41
CA LYS A 47 -9.23 0.71 8.28
C LYS A 47 -7.75 1.01 8.05
N ALA A 48 -6.93 0.00 7.76
CA ALA A 48 -5.52 0.17 7.44
C ALA A 48 -5.32 0.88 6.09
N LEU A 49 -6.10 0.51 5.08
CA LEU A 49 -6.06 1.13 3.74
C LEU A 49 -6.66 2.54 3.70
N PHE A 50 -7.75 2.78 4.44
CA PHE A 50 -8.53 4.01 4.42
C PHE A 50 -8.75 4.58 5.84
N PRO A 51 -7.67 4.93 6.57
CA PRO A 51 -7.76 5.43 7.94
C PRO A 51 -8.60 6.71 8.07
N GLN A 52 -8.69 7.51 7.01
CA GLN A 52 -9.52 8.72 6.91
C GLN A 52 -11.03 8.44 6.86
N VAL A 53 -11.44 7.22 6.47
CA VAL A 53 -12.86 6.86 6.32
C VAL A 53 -13.42 6.21 7.58
N SER A 54 -12.66 5.31 8.21
CA SER A 54 -13.16 4.48 9.32
C SER A 54 -12.30 4.49 10.58
N GLY A 55 -11.33 5.41 10.64
CA GLY A 55 -10.29 5.42 11.67
C GLY A 55 -9.25 4.33 11.40
N GLY A 56 -7.97 4.65 11.63
CA GLY A 56 -6.87 3.70 11.40
C GLY A 56 -6.85 2.51 12.38
N VAL A 57 -5.91 1.61 12.16
CA VAL A 57 -5.67 0.45 13.02
C VAL A 57 -4.62 0.79 14.09
N ASN A 58 -4.81 0.30 15.32
CA ASN A 58 -3.75 0.29 16.32
C ASN A 58 -2.91 -0.99 16.17
N SER A 59 -1.90 -0.94 15.30
CA SER A 59 -1.07 -2.10 14.94
C SER A 59 -0.43 -2.78 16.15
N THR A 60 -0.05 -2.01 17.18
CA THR A 60 0.57 -2.55 18.42
C THR A 60 -0.34 -3.44 19.25
N LYS A 61 -1.66 -3.38 19.02
CA LYS A 61 -2.65 -4.23 19.70
C LYS A 61 -3.12 -5.41 18.86
N VAL A 62 -2.92 -5.34 17.56
CA VAL A 62 -3.56 -6.25 16.59
C VAL A 62 -2.55 -7.19 15.94
N LEU A 63 -1.40 -6.66 15.52
CA LEU A 63 -0.38 -7.44 14.82
C LEU A 63 0.36 -8.36 15.78
N PRO A 64 0.80 -9.54 15.31
CA PRO A 64 1.74 -10.36 16.07
C PRO A 64 3.07 -9.61 16.18
N THR A 65 3.77 -9.80 17.30
CA THR A 65 5.00 -9.09 17.65
C THR A 65 6.03 -9.12 16.53
N GLU A 66 6.19 -10.27 15.87
CA GLU A 66 7.17 -10.46 14.79
C GLU A 66 6.83 -9.64 13.55
N LEU A 67 5.55 -9.51 13.19
CA LEU A 67 5.12 -8.70 12.06
C LEU A 67 5.24 -7.20 12.38
N LEU A 68 4.84 -6.78 13.58
CA LEU A 68 5.04 -5.42 14.06
C LEU A 68 6.52 -5.00 14.05
N MET A 69 7.42 -5.88 14.49
CA MET A 69 8.85 -5.59 14.47
C MET A 69 9.41 -5.43 13.05
N ARG A 70 8.92 -6.22 12.08
CA ARG A 70 9.33 -6.08 10.68
C ARG A 70 8.81 -4.79 10.05
N ASP A 71 7.61 -4.33 10.40
CA ASP A 71 7.10 -3.02 9.96
C ASP A 71 7.98 -1.88 10.46
N LEU A 72 8.28 -1.88 11.75
CA LEU A 72 9.16 -0.87 12.36
C LEU A 72 10.55 -0.87 11.72
N GLU A 73 11.13 -2.04 11.43
CA GLU A 73 12.43 -2.12 10.77
C GLU A 73 12.36 -1.68 9.31
N ALA A 74 11.30 -2.02 8.57
CA ALA A 74 11.12 -1.57 7.19
C ALA A 74 10.99 -0.03 7.10
N ILE A 75 10.25 0.58 8.02
CA ILE A 75 10.16 2.05 8.15
C ILE A 75 11.54 2.65 8.49
N ASN A 76 12.27 2.05 9.42
CA ASN A 76 13.60 2.49 9.81
C ASN A 76 14.61 2.42 8.64
N LEU A 77 14.60 1.33 7.87
CA LEU A 77 15.41 1.17 6.66
C LEU A 77 15.05 2.23 5.61
N LEU A 78 13.76 2.46 5.38
CA LEU A 78 13.27 3.50 4.48
C LEU A 78 13.80 4.89 4.92
N PHE A 79 13.70 5.22 6.20
CA PHE A 79 14.21 6.51 6.70
C PHE A 79 15.72 6.66 6.58
N LYS A 80 16.50 5.61 6.88
CA LYS A 80 17.95 5.62 6.74
C LYS A 80 18.40 5.75 5.28
N ALA A 81 17.69 5.09 4.36
CA ALA A 81 18.00 5.10 2.94
C ALA A 81 17.53 6.36 2.20
N SER A 82 16.74 7.23 2.85
CA SER A 82 16.15 8.42 2.23
C SER A 82 17.14 9.59 2.08
N THR A 83 18.34 9.31 1.59
CA THR A 83 19.42 10.28 1.34
C THR A 83 19.57 10.61 -0.15
N GLY A 84 18.87 9.90 -1.02
CA GLY A 84 18.95 10.08 -2.47
C GLY A 84 18.23 11.32 -3.00
N GLU A 85 18.42 11.54 -4.30
CA GLU A 85 17.65 12.53 -5.05
C GLU A 85 16.17 12.16 -5.09
N PHE A 86 15.35 13.17 -5.35
CA PHE A 86 13.91 12.97 -5.54
C PHE A 86 13.65 12.18 -6.82
N VAL A 87 13.09 10.99 -6.69
CA VAL A 87 12.64 10.16 -7.80
C VAL A 87 11.23 10.59 -8.16
N LYS A 88 11.08 11.31 -9.29
CA LYS A 88 9.77 11.57 -9.87
C LYS A 88 9.18 10.27 -10.44
N PRO A 89 7.98 9.85 -10.04
CA PRO A 89 7.32 8.71 -10.63
C PRO A 89 6.73 9.11 -11.97
N THR A 90 7.54 9.25 -13.01
CA THR A 90 7.05 9.63 -14.34
C THR A 90 7.98 9.11 -15.42
N ASP A 91 7.75 7.87 -15.84
CA ASP A 91 8.09 7.42 -17.19
C ASP A 91 6.86 6.68 -17.74
N GLN A 92 6.53 6.95 -19.01
CA GLN A 92 5.40 6.33 -19.74
C GLN A 92 5.45 4.79 -19.72
N GLU A 93 6.64 4.21 -19.54
CA GLU A 93 6.86 2.77 -19.41
C GLU A 93 6.11 2.18 -18.21
N HIS A 94 6.21 2.80 -17.03
CA HIS A 94 5.59 2.29 -15.81
C HIS A 94 4.06 2.41 -15.83
N GLU A 95 3.53 3.47 -16.45
CA GLU A 95 2.09 3.65 -16.67
C GLU A 95 1.51 2.50 -17.50
N SER A 96 2.24 2.03 -18.50
CA SER A 96 1.80 0.89 -19.32
C SER A 96 1.73 -0.42 -18.51
N LYS A 97 2.65 -0.62 -17.57
CA LYS A 97 2.66 -1.80 -16.67
C LYS A 97 1.50 -1.73 -15.67
N LEU A 98 1.28 -0.57 -15.08
CA LEU A 98 0.13 -0.34 -14.19
C LEU A 98 -1.19 -0.57 -14.94
N LYS A 99 -1.31 -0.04 -16.17
CA LYS A 99 -2.48 -0.27 -17.01
C LYS A 99 -2.72 -1.76 -17.27
N ALA A 100 -1.68 -2.54 -17.53
CA ALA A 100 -1.82 -3.98 -17.71
C ALA A 100 -2.28 -4.71 -16.43
N ILE A 101 -1.87 -4.24 -15.24
CA ILE A 101 -2.39 -4.73 -13.96
C ILE A 101 -3.88 -4.39 -13.83
N VAL A 102 -4.25 -3.12 -14.06
CA VAL A 102 -5.65 -2.67 -14.00
C VAL A 102 -6.54 -3.47 -14.96
N GLN A 103 -6.07 -3.74 -16.18
CA GLN A 103 -6.82 -4.57 -17.14
C GLN A 103 -7.06 -6.00 -16.64
N ARG A 104 -6.09 -6.62 -15.96
CA ARG A 104 -6.30 -7.94 -15.33
C ARG A 104 -7.28 -7.85 -14.16
N MET A 105 -7.17 -6.80 -13.35
CA MET A 105 -8.12 -6.52 -12.28
C MET A 105 -9.54 -6.34 -12.84
N GLU A 106 -9.72 -5.64 -13.97
CA GLU A 106 -11.01 -5.44 -14.63
C GLU A 106 -11.62 -6.78 -15.10
N GLN A 107 -10.79 -7.70 -15.60
CA GLN A 107 -11.25 -9.04 -16.00
C GLN A 107 -11.72 -9.87 -14.79
N GLN A 108 -11.11 -9.68 -13.62
CA GLN A 108 -11.42 -10.46 -12.41
C GLN A 108 -12.58 -9.85 -11.59
N TYR A 109 -12.61 -8.53 -11.47
CA TYR A 109 -13.51 -7.80 -10.57
C TYR A 109 -14.55 -6.93 -11.30
N GLY A 110 -14.39 -6.68 -12.60
CA GLY A 110 -15.33 -5.89 -13.39
C GLY A 110 -15.65 -4.54 -12.74
N ASN A 111 -16.95 -4.26 -12.56
CA ASN A 111 -17.44 -3.00 -12.02
C ASN A 111 -17.06 -2.77 -10.55
N ASP A 112 -16.67 -3.81 -9.80
CA ASP A 112 -16.30 -3.67 -8.39
C ASP A 112 -15.09 -2.75 -8.19
N LEU A 113 -14.22 -2.61 -9.19
CA LEU A 113 -13.10 -1.67 -9.14
C LEU A 113 -13.52 -0.21 -8.96
N GLN A 114 -14.75 0.14 -9.33
CA GLN A 114 -15.28 1.49 -9.09
C GLN A 114 -15.34 1.82 -7.59
N MET A 115 -15.35 0.83 -6.71
CA MET A 115 -15.27 1.05 -5.26
C MET A 115 -13.97 1.73 -4.82
N PHE A 116 -12.89 1.65 -5.59
CA PHE A 116 -11.67 2.42 -5.30
C PHE A 116 -11.84 3.93 -5.51
N VAL A 117 -12.79 4.34 -6.35
CA VAL A 117 -13.05 5.76 -6.62
C VAL A 117 -13.73 6.41 -5.42
N ASN A 118 -14.66 5.70 -4.77
CA ASN A 118 -15.34 6.17 -3.56
C ASN A 118 -15.44 5.05 -2.50
N PRO A 119 -14.35 4.76 -1.78
CA PRO A 119 -14.34 3.73 -0.74
C PRO A 119 -15.23 4.08 0.47
N ALA A 120 -15.65 5.34 0.59
CA ALA A 120 -16.54 5.80 1.66
C ALA A 120 -18.04 5.65 1.33
N ALA A 121 -18.39 5.15 0.13
CA ALA A 121 -19.77 4.97 -0.26
C ALA A 121 -20.51 4.04 0.74
N PRO A 122 -21.79 4.32 1.08
CA PRO A 122 -22.53 3.51 2.05
C PRO A 122 -22.69 2.05 1.64
N ASP A 123 -22.70 1.78 0.34
CA ASP A 123 -22.85 0.46 -0.30
C ASP A 123 -21.51 -0.17 -0.71
N ALA A 124 -20.38 0.45 -0.39
CA ALA A 124 -19.06 -0.11 -0.66
C ALA A 124 -18.84 -1.42 0.12
N ASP A 125 -18.53 -2.50 -0.59
CA ASP A 125 -18.07 -3.76 0.00
C ASP A 125 -16.60 -3.63 0.44
N ARG A 126 -16.43 -3.31 1.73
CA ARG A 126 -15.12 -3.06 2.33
C ARG A 126 -14.23 -4.29 2.40
N GLU A 127 -14.81 -5.47 2.53
CA GLU A 127 -14.06 -6.73 2.51
C GLU A 127 -13.50 -6.98 1.12
N LYS A 128 -14.32 -6.75 0.09
CA LYS A 128 -13.91 -6.88 -1.31
C LYS A 128 -12.88 -5.83 -1.74
N ILE A 129 -12.99 -4.59 -1.25
CA ILE A 129 -11.96 -3.57 -1.43
C ILE A 129 -10.60 -4.08 -0.92
N CYS A 130 -10.59 -4.74 0.25
CA CYS A 130 -9.39 -5.35 0.80
C CYS A 130 -8.80 -6.45 -0.08
N ASP A 131 -9.63 -7.39 -0.53
CA ASP A 131 -9.19 -8.46 -1.43
C ASP A 131 -8.60 -7.87 -2.72
N MET A 132 -9.27 -6.89 -3.32
CA MET A 132 -8.77 -6.19 -4.51
C MET A 132 -7.45 -5.45 -4.27
N SER A 133 -7.28 -4.79 -3.12
CA SER A 133 -6.02 -4.11 -2.78
C SER A 133 -4.88 -5.10 -2.58
N ILE A 134 -5.12 -6.21 -1.89
CA ILE A 134 -4.14 -7.28 -1.70
C ILE A 134 -3.71 -7.87 -3.04
N ASP A 135 -4.65 -8.14 -3.94
CA ASP A 135 -4.36 -8.67 -5.27
C ASP A 135 -3.58 -7.67 -6.13
N MET A 136 -3.96 -6.39 -6.11
CA MET A 136 -3.24 -5.35 -6.83
C MET A 136 -1.80 -5.21 -6.36
N TYR A 137 -1.56 -5.09 -5.05
CA TYR A 137 -0.19 -5.00 -4.51
C TYR A 137 0.61 -6.27 -4.76
N THR A 138 -0.03 -7.45 -4.67
CA THR A 138 0.60 -8.72 -5.01
C THR A 138 1.10 -8.70 -6.46
N GLN A 139 0.25 -8.27 -7.41
CA GLN A 139 0.65 -8.16 -8.82
C GLN A 139 1.76 -7.14 -9.04
N ILE A 140 1.72 -5.97 -8.40
CA ILE A 140 2.78 -4.95 -8.50
C ILE A 140 4.13 -5.51 -8.04
N LEU A 141 4.14 -6.24 -6.91
CA LEU A 141 5.36 -6.81 -6.34
C LEU A 141 5.94 -7.98 -7.16
N THR A 142 5.23 -8.48 -8.18
CA THR A 142 5.79 -9.44 -9.16
C THR A 142 6.59 -8.81 -10.29
N LEU A 143 6.53 -7.48 -10.44
CA LEU A 143 7.26 -6.77 -11.48
C LEU A 143 8.76 -6.67 -11.16
N SER A 144 9.54 -6.17 -12.13
CA SER A 144 10.94 -5.84 -11.87
C SER A 144 11.05 -4.79 -10.74
N PRO A 145 12.15 -4.75 -9.97
CA PRO A 145 12.28 -3.77 -8.89
C PRO A 145 12.09 -2.33 -9.34
N LYS A 146 12.62 -1.99 -10.52
CA LYS A 146 12.44 -0.67 -11.15
C LYS A 146 10.96 -0.35 -11.35
N ASP A 147 10.21 -1.27 -11.97
CA ASP A 147 8.80 -1.05 -12.28
C ASP A 147 7.92 -0.99 -11.03
N ALA A 148 8.12 -1.93 -10.10
CA ALA A 148 7.38 -1.97 -8.84
C ALA A 148 7.64 -0.71 -8.03
N GLY A 149 8.92 -0.31 -7.86
CA GLY A 149 9.30 0.88 -7.13
C GLY A 149 8.67 2.15 -7.71
N ALA A 150 8.67 2.30 -9.03
CA ALA A 150 8.07 3.47 -9.69
C ALA A 150 6.56 3.56 -9.45
N ILE A 151 5.83 2.45 -9.65
CA ILE A 151 4.37 2.39 -9.44
C ILE A 151 4.03 2.64 -7.97
N LEU A 152 4.71 1.97 -7.04
CA LEU A 152 4.45 2.10 -5.61
C LEU A 152 4.66 3.54 -5.12
N ARG A 153 5.71 4.23 -5.59
CA ARG A 153 5.90 5.66 -5.27
C ARG A 153 4.77 6.53 -5.80
N SER A 154 4.27 6.25 -7.01
CA SER A 154 3.12 6.98 -7.56
C SER A 154 1.87 6.80 -6.69
N MET A 155 1.61 5.58 -6.22
CA MET A 155 0.41 5.28 -5.41
C MET A 155 0.52 5.82 -3.98
N LEU A 156 1.71 5.75 -3.37
CA LEU A 156 1.91 6.05 -1.95
C LEU A 156 2.26 7.50 -1.67
N ALA A 157 2.80 8.23 -2.66
CA ALA A 157 3.21 9.61 -2.45
C ALA A 157 2.04 10.55 -2.11
N GLY A 158 0.80 10.17 -2.45
CA GLY A 158 -0.33 11.10 -2.45
C GLY A 158 -0.10 12.28 -3.40
N GLU A 159 -1.16 12.98 -3.79
CA GLU A 159 -1.02 14.31 -4.40
C GLU A 159 -0.76 15.38 -3.33
#